data_AF-A0A945Z015-F1
#
_entry.id   AF-A0A945Z015-F1
#
_cell.length_a   1.000
_cell.length_b   1.000
_cell.length_c   1.000
_cell.angle_alpha   90.00
_cell.angle_beta   90.00
_cell.angle_gamma   90.00
#
_symmetry.space_group_name_H-M   'P 1'
#
loop_
_entity.id
_entity.type
_entity.pdbx_description
1 polymer ?
#
loop_
_entity_poly.entity_id
_entity_poly.type
_entity_poly.pdbx_seq_one_letter_code
_entity_poly.pdbx_strand_id
1 'polypeptide(L)'
;MKIIIIYLCAWLSMLAVLWSFDLRGLLPSWFVQYRLAYLCFIIGSLGGTVYCLRAVYLNRCVKEDWNNNWTVWYLLRPLVSGLVGAIAYVFLKAGLLVLDAGSSDQSSSYGFLALSFIAGLNVDRFLVKLEDVAQVSWGVKPSRTSERSTNKREDDDETQNS
;
A
#
# COMPACT_ATOMS: atom_id res chain seq x y z
N MET A 1 8.43 -21.10 -2.75
CA MET A 1 6.94 -21.13 -2.77
C MET A 1 6.31 -21.36 -1.39
N LYS A 2 6.39 -22.56 -0.79
CA LYS A 2 5.70 -22.86 0.50
C LYS A 2 6.01 -21.86 1.62
N ILE A 3 7.28 -21.49 1.74
CA ILE A 3 7.76 -20.48 2.70
C ILE A 3 7.04 -19.14 2.53
N ILE A 4 6.83 -18.69 1.28
CA ILE A 4 6.15 -17.42 0.99
C ILE A 4 4.69 -17.49 1.41
N ILE A 5 3.99 -18.58 1.09
CA ILE A 5 2.57 -18.73 1.48
C ILE A 5 2.45 -18.75 3.00
N ILE A 6 3.27 -19.53 3.69
CA ILE A 6 3.31 -19.60 5.16
C ILE A 6 3.58 -18.21 5.74
N TYR A 7 4.55 -17.48 5.19
CA TYR A 7 4.86 -16.11 5.59
C TYR A 7 3.66 -15.17 5.39
N LEU A 8 3.01 -15.17 4.22
CA LEU A 8 1.87 -14.29 3.94
C LEU A 8 0.68 -14.60 4.86
N CYS A 9 0.42 -15.88 5.14
CA CYS A 9 -0.61 -16.29 6.11
C CYS A 9 -0.24 -15.84 7.53
N ALA A 10 1.01 -16.05 7.97
CA ALA A 10 1.48 -15.62 9.28
C ALA A 10 1.42 -14.08 9.42
N TRP A 11 1.75 -13.35 8.35
CA TRP A 11 1.63 -11.90 8.29
C TRP A 11 0.17 -11.46 8.42
N LEU A 12 -0.77 -12.07 7.70
CA LEU A 12 -2.21 -11.80 7.87
C LEU A 12 -2.69 -12.08 9.29
N SER A 13 -2.28 -13.20 9.89
CA SER A 13 -2.62 -13.52 11.27
C SER A 13 -2.05 -12.47 12.24
N MET A 14 -0.82 -12.02 12.03
CA MET A 14 -0.21 -10.94 12.81
C MET A 14 -1.00 -9.63 12.68
N LEU A 15 -1.39 -9.23 11.46
CA LEU A 15 -2.22 -8.04 11.23
C LEU A 15 -3.60 -8.17 11.91
N ALA A 16 -4.23 -9.34 11.85
CA ALA A 16 -5.52 -9.58 12.51
C ALA A 16 -5.42 -9.50 14.04
N VAL A 17 -4.33 -10.01 14.62
CA VAL A 17 -4.03 -9.88 16.05
C VAL A 17 -3.83 -8.41 16.43
N LEU A 18 -3.01 -7.69 15.67
CA LEU A 18 -2.75 -6.26 15.85
C LEU A 18 -4.05 -5.42 15.78
N TRP A 19 -4.92 -5.73 14.82
CA TRP A 19 -6.22 -5.07 14.73
C TRP A 19 -7.12 -5.45 15.92
N SER A 20 -7.09 -6.71 16.37
CA SER A 20 -7.88 -7.16 17.53
C SER A 20 -7.50 -6.42 18.83
N PHE A 21 -6.23 -6.05 19.02
CA PHE A 21 -5.80 -5.22 20.14
C PHE A 21 -6.46 -3.83 20.13
N ASP A 22 -6.62 -3.24 18.95
CA ASP A 22 -7.33 -1.96 18.77
C ASP A 22 -8.82 -2.09 19.10
N LEU A 23 -9.49 -3.13 18.59
CA LEU A 23 -10.92 -3.37 18.87
C LEU A 23 -11.20 -3.54 20.37
N ARG A 24 -10.26 -4.13 21.10
CA ARG A 24 -10.38 -4.37 22.54
C ARG A 24 -9.99 -3.16 23.39
N GLY A 25 -9.57 -2.05 22.78
CA GLY A 25 -9.13 -0.85 23.50
C GLY A 25 -7.87 -1.08 24.36
N LEU A 26 -7.05 -2.08 24.01
CA LEU A 26 -5.86 -2.46 24.78
C LEU A 26 -4.62 -1.61 24.40
N LEU A 27 -4.78 -0.58 23.58
CA LEU A 27 -3.69 0.29 23.19
C LEU A 27 -3.23 1.14 24.39
N PRO A 28 -1.92 1.20 24.68
CA PRO A 28 -1.39 2.07 25.71
C PRO A 28 -1.78 3.54 25.47
N SER A 29 -2.05 4.29 26.55
CA SER A 29 -2.53 5.68 26.47
C SER A 29 -1.64 6.60 25.62
N TRP A 30 -0.31 6.45 25.70
CA TRP A 30 0.66 7.20 24.90
C TRP A 30 0.60 6.88 23.40
N PHE A 31 0.04 5.73 23.01
CA PHE A 31 -0.04 5.30 21.62
C PHE A 31 -1.37 5.67 20.94
N VAL A 32 -2.41 5.97 21.73
CA VAL A 32 -3.76 6.29 21.22
C VAL A 32 -3.75 7.46 20.22
N GLN A 33 -2.87 8.45 20.44
CA GLN A 33 -2.72 9.60 19.54
C GLN A 33 -2.24 9.23 18.11
N TYR A 34 -1.61 8.06 17.96
CA TYR A 34 -1.14 7.53 16.67
C TYR A 34 -2.05 6.44 16.10
N ARG A 35 -3.19 6.17 16.74
CA ARG A 35 -4.11 5.09 16.38
C ARG A 35 -4.48 5.07 14.90
N LEU A 36 -4.84 6.22 14.32
CA LEU A 36 -5.25 6.27 12.91
C LEU A 36 -4.08 5.98 11.96
N ALA A 37 -2.88 6.48 12.24
CA ALA A 37 -1.69 6.17 11.45
C ALA A 37 -1.33 4.68 11.52
N TYR A 38 -1.46 4.09 12.71
CA TYR A 38 -1.29 2.65 12.95
C TYR A 38 -2.32 1.81 12.17
N LEU A 39 -3.59 2.20 12.17
CA LEU A 39 -4.62 1.52 11.38
C LEU A 39 -4.35 1.65 9.87
N CYS A 40 -3.91 2.82 9.40
CA CYS A 40 -3.48 3.01 8.01
C CYS A 40 -2.31 2.10 7.63
N PHE A 41 -1.34 1.90 8.53
CA PHE A 41 -0.26 0.95 8.33
C PHE A 41 -0.79 -0.49 8.19
N ILE A 42 -1.65 -0.94 9.10
CA ILE A 42 -2.25 -2.28 9.05
C ILE A 42 -3.01 -2.49 7.74
N ILE A 43 -3.85 -1.53 7.36
CA ILE A 43 -4.68 -1.62 6.15
C ILE A 43 -3.83 -1.53 4.88
N GLY A 44 -2.77 -0.71 4.87
CA GLY A 44 -1.80 -0.70 3.78
C GLY A 44 -1.07 -2.03 3.63
N SER A 45 -0.61 -2.62 4.75
CA SER A 45 0.00 -3.95 4.75
C SER A 45 -0.98 -5.03 4.29
N LEU A 46 -2.26 -4.93 4.64
CA LEU A 46 -3.31 -5.81 4.15
C LEU A 46 -3.43 -5.73 2.62
N GLY A 47 -3.49 -4.52 2.05
CA GLY A 47 -3.51 -4.31 0.61
C GLY A 47 -2.32 -4.95 -0.11
N GLY A 48 -1.11 -4.77 0.41
CA GLY A 48 0.10 -5.41 -0.13
C GLY A 48 0.07 -6.93 -0.04
N THR A 49 -0.49 -7.47 1.05
CA THR A 49 -0.62 -8.91 1.25
C THR A 49 -1.63 -9.51 0.29
N VAL A 50 -2.77 -8.84 0.07
CA VAL A 50 -3.77 -9.21 -0.94
C VAL A 50 -3.15 -9.24 -2.34
N TYR A 51 -2.33 -8.24 -2.68
CA TYR A 51 -1.60 -8.23 -3.95
C TYR A 51 -0.67 -9.43 -4.07
N CYS A 52 0.11 -9.74 -3.03
CA CYS A 52 1.03 -10.87 -3.02
C CYS A 52 0.29 -12.21 -3.16
N LEU A 53 -0.82 -12.41 -2.46
CA LEU A 53 -1.64 -13.61 -2.58
C LEU A 53 -2.20 -13.76 -4.00
N ARG A 54 -2.70 -12.67 -4.59
CA ARG A 54 -3.15 -12.67 -5.99
C ARG A 54 -2.01 -13.03 -6.94
N ALA A 55 -0.82 -12.48 -6.74
CA ALA A 55 0.35 -12.77 -7.57
C ALA A 55 0.80 -14.24 -7.44
N VAL A 56 0.77 -14.80 -6.23
CA VAL A 56 1.02 -16.24 -6.03
C VAL A 56 -0.02 -17.07 -6.76
N TYR A 57 -1.32 -16.78 -6.59
CA TYR A 57 -2.40 -17.48 -7.28
C TYR A 57 -2.24 -17.44 -8.80
N LEU A 58 -2.02 -16.26 -9.37
CA LEU A 58 -1.92 -16.09 -10.82
C LEU A 58 -0.68 -16.79 -11.40
N ASN A 59 0.50 -16.52 -10.83
CA ASN A 59 1.75 -17.05 -11.37
C ASN A 59 1.88 -18.55 -11.13
N ARG A 60 1.33 -19.06 -10.03
CA ARG A 60 1.43 -20.49 -9.72
C ARG A 60 0.30 -21.33 -10.30
N CYS A 61 -0.95 -20.91 -10.13
CA CYS A 61 -2.12 -21.75 -10.43
C CYS A 61 -2.65 -21.54 -11.85
N VAL A 62 -2.40 -20.37 -12.45
CA VAL A 62 -2.96 -20.03 -13.77
C VAL A 62 -1.88 -20.07 -14.85
N LYS A 63 -0.72 -19.46 -14.61
CA LYS A 63 0.35 -19.30 -15.61
C LYS A 63 1.44 -20.35 -15.52
N GLU A 64 1.53 -21.07 -14.40
CA GLU A 64 2.62 -22.02 -14.08
C GLU A 64 4.06 -21.46 -14.11
N ASP A 65 4.21 -20.14 -14.25
CA ASP A 65 5.48 -19.42 -14.31
C ASP A 65 5.95 -18.96 -12.92
N TRP A 66 6.34 -19.92 -12.08
CA TRP A 66 6.84 -19.64 -10.75
C TRP A 66 8.37 -19.51 -10.73
N ASN A 67 8.88 -18.33 -10.35
CA ASN A 67 10.31 -18.08 -10.22
C ASN A 67 10.70 -17.69 -8.77
N ASN A 68 11.67 -18.42 -8.19
CA ASN A 68 12.12 -18.23 -6.81
C ASN A 68 12.94 -16.94 -6.59
N ASN A 69 13.48 -16.31 -7.63
CA ASN A 69 14.21 -15.04 -7.49
C ASN A 69 13.33 -13.90 -6.97
N TRP A 70 12.00 -14.03 -7.13
CA TRP A 70 11.01 -13.08 -6.63
C TRP A 70 10.73 -13.22 -5.12
N THR A 71 11.36 -14.17 -4.42
CA THR A 71 11.11 -14.43 -2.99
C THR A 71 11.32 -13.17 -2.15
N VAL A 72 12.41 -12.44 -2.37
CA VAL A 72 12.70 -11.19 -1.64
C VAL A 72 11.60 -10.15 -1.86
N TRP A 73 11.10 -10.05 -3.10
CA TRP A 73 10.02 -9.15 -3.43
C TRP A 73 8.73 -9.50 -2.67
N TYR A 74 8.33 -10.77 -2.61
CA TYR A 74 7.15 -11.20 -1.84
C TYR A 74 7.28 -10.97 -0.32
N LEU A 75 8.51 -11.04 0.23
CA LEU A 75 8.74 -10.82 1.65
C LEU A 75 8.67 -9.34 2.02
N LEU A 76 9.31 -8.48 1.23
CA LEU A 76 9.36 -7.04 1.49
C LEU A 76 8.03 -6.33 1.19
N ARG A 77 7.28 -6.81 0.20
CA ARG A 77 6.10 -6.10 -0.32
C ARG A 77 5.05 -5.80 0.77
N PRO A 78 4.59 -6.75 1.63
CA PRO A 78 3.62 -6.44 2.68
C PRO A 78 4.07 -5.37 3.68
N LEU A 79 5.37 -5.34 4.00
CA LEU A 79 5.94 -4.35 4.92
C LEU A 79 5.99 -2.96 4.26
N VAL A 80 6.51 -2.89 3.04
CA VAL A 80 6.57 -1.63 2.26
C VAL A 80 5.16 -1.08 2.03
N SER A 81 4.19 -1.92 1.69
CA SER A 81 2.80 -1.52 1.53
C SER A 81 2.19 -0.91 2.80
N GLY A 82 2.56 -1.40 3.98
CA GLY A 82 2.16 -0.79 5.24
C GLY A 82 2.75 0.60 5.45
N LEU A 83 4.06 0.74 5.19
CA LEU A 83 4.74 2.03 5.27
C LEU A 83 4.11 3.06 4.33
N VAL A 84 3.79 2.65 3.09
CA VAL A 84 3.14 3.53 2.12
C VAL A 84 1.70 3.89 2.55
N GLY A 85 0.96 2.97 3.17
CA GLY A 85 -0.33 3.30 3.79
C GLY A 85 -0.21 4.35 4.91
N ALA A 86 0.81 4.24 5.76
CA ALA A 86 1.09 5.25 6.79
C ALA A 86 1.53 6.60 6.18
N ILE A 87 2.27 6.60 5.07
CA ILE A 87 2.63 7.82 4.35
C ILE A 87 1.39 8.48 3.75
N ALA A 88 0.45 7.70 3.20
CA ALA A 88 -0.82 8.22 2.69
C ALA A 88 -1.59 8.99 3.78
N TYR A 89 -1.59 8.47 5.02
CA TYR A 89 -2.14 9.18 6.18
C TYR A 89 -1.49 10.54 6.42
N VAL A 90 -0.15 10.62 6.36
CA VAL A 90 0.57 11.89 6.56
C VAL A 90 0.20 12.91 5.50
N PHE A 91 0.15 12.51 4.23
CA PHE A 91 -0.18 13.41 3.12
C PHE A 91 -1.62 13.92 3.19
N LEU A 92 -2.57 13.05 3.54
CA LEU A 92 -3.96 13.43 3.79
C LEU A 92 -4.08 14.41 4.96
N LYS A 93 -3.45 14.09 6.08
CA LYS A 93 -3.51 14.93 7.29
C LYS A 93 -2.82 16.29 7.09
N ALA A 94 -1.81 16.35 6.23
CA ALA A 94 -1.15 17.59 5.84
C ALA A 94 -1.95 18.42 4.82
N GLY A 95 -3.07 17.90 4.31
CA GLY A 95 -3.91 18.59 3.32
C GLY A 95 -3.37 18.56 1.89
N LEU A 96 -2.35 17.73 1.63
CA LEU A 96 -1.78 17.57 0.28
C LEU A 96 -2.60 16.61 -0.60
N LEU A 97 -3.45 15.79 0.02
CA LEU A 97 -4.42 14.95 -0.64
C LEU A 97 -5.79 15.30 -0.07
N VAL A 98 -6.77 15.50 -0.95
CA VAL A 98 -8.15 15.82 -0.56
C VAL A 98 -9.03 14.60 -0.80
N LEU A 99 -9.77 14.18 0.23
CA LEU A 99 -10.83 13.18 0.11
C LEU A 99 -12.17 13.89 0.15
N ASP A 100 -12.98 13.68 -0.87
CA ASP A 100 -14.35 14.16 -0.92
C ASP A 100 -15.27 13.19 -0.15
N ALA A 101 -15.03 13.07 1.15
CA ALA A 101 -15.83 12.23 2.04
C ALA A 101 -16.69 13.15 2.92
N GLY A 102 -18.00 13.10 2.72
CA GLY A 102 -18.98 13.98 3.38
C GLY A 102 -18.79 14.10 4.90
N SER A 103 -19.05 15.31 5.39
CA SER A 103 -18.73 15.93 6.69
C SER A 103 -19.18 15.16 7.94
N SER A 104 -18.58 13.99 8.22
CA SER A 104 -18.68 13.34 9.53
C SER A 104 -17.33 12.75 9.96
N ASP A 105 -16.98 12.85 11.25
CA ASP A 105 -15.70 12.38 11.81
C ASP A 105 -15.42 10.89 11.53
N GLN A 106 -16.47 10.07 11.43
CA GLN A 106 -16.35 8.65 11.09
C GLN A 106 -16.11 8.43 9.58
N SER A 107 -16.80 9.18 8.71
CA SER A 107 -16.61 9.13 7.25
C SER A 107 -15.18 9.52 6.86
N SER A 108 -14.62 10.54 7.53
CA SER A 108 -13.22 10.94 7.35
C SER A 108 -12.26 9.78 7.64
N SER A 109 -12.44 9.08 8.77
CA SER A 109 -11.57 7.96 9.17
C SER A 109 -11.57 6.80 8.17
N TYR A 110 -12.74 6.43 7.61
CA TYR A 110 -12.79 5.39 6.57
C TYR A 110 -12.12 5.81 5.27
N GLY A 111 -12.16 7.11 4.92
CA GLY A 111 -11.43 7.65 3.79
C GLY A 111 -9.91 7.43 3.91
N PHE A 112 -9.33 7.69 5.10
CA PHE A 112 -7.92 7.40 5.37
C PHE A 112 -7.59 5.91 5.19
N LEU A 113 -8.43 5.02 5.72
CA LEU A 113 -8.21 3.57 5.61
C LEU A 113 -8.35 3.09 4.15
N ALA A 114 -9.37 3.55 3.43
CA ALA A 114 -9.59 3.20 2.03
C ALA A 114 -8.41 3.63 1.14
N LEU A 115 -7.94 4.88 1.32
CA LEU A 115 -6.77 5.34 0.58
C LEU A 115 -5.52 4.55 0.95
N SER A 116 -5.33 4.26 2.23
CA SER A 116 -4.18 3.46 2.70
C SER A 116 -4.18 2.05 2.11
N PHE A 117 -5.35 1.43 1.96
CA PHE A 117 -5.50 0.15 1.29
C PHE A 117 -5.07 0.22 -0.17
N ILE A 118 -5.58 1.22 -0.91
CA ILE A 118 -5.25 1.44 -2.32
C ILE A 118 -3.75 1.70 -2.48
N ALA A 119 -3.18 2.53 -1.62
CA ALA A 119 -1.77 2.86 -1.58
C ALA A 119 -0.90 1.61 -1.34
N GLY A 120 -1.29 0.76 -0.40
CA GLY A 120 -0.60 -0.50 -0.12
C GLY A 120 -0.79 -1.56 -1.22
N LEU A 121 -1.95 -1.61 -1.86
CA LEU A 121 -2.24 -2.52 -2.97
C LEU A 121 -1.36 -2.23 -4.20
N ASN A 122 -1.14 -0.94 -4.50
CA ASN A 122 -0.37 -0.51 -5.66
C ASN A 122 0.70 0.53 -5.29
N VAL A 123 1.67 0.08 -4.49
CA VAL A 123 2.80 0.89 -3.99
C VAL A 123 3.47 1.70 -5.09
N ASP A 124 3.81 1.07 -6.21
CA ASP A 124 4.59 1.71 -7.26
C ASP A 124 3.83 2.88 -7.89
N ARG A 125 2.55 2.68 -8.24
CA ARG A 125 1.71 3.75 -8.79
C ARG A 125 1.43 4.85 -7.77
N PHE A 126 1.25 4.48 -6.51
CA PHE A 126 1.00 5.45 -5.46
C PHE A 126 2.22 6.34 -5.20
N LEU A 127 3.43 5.77 -5.18
CA LEU A 127 4.68 6.54 -5.05
C LEU A 127 4.87 7.52 -6.20
N VAL A 128 4.61 7.12 -7.44
CA VAL A 128 4.62 8.05 -8.59
C VAL A 128 3.65 9.20 -8.35
N LYS A 129 2.44 8.92 -7.83
CA LYS A 129 1.48 9.98 -7.54
C LYS A 129 1.94 10.93 -6.43
N LEU A 130 2.63 10.42 -5.41
CA LEU A 130 3.22 11.26 -4.37
C LEU A 130 4.34 12.15 -4.93
N GLU A 131 5.15 11.64 -5.86
CA GLU A 131 6.16 12.43 -6.55
C GLU A 131 5.53 13.55 -7.39
N ASP A 132 4.43 13.27 -8.10
CA ASP A 132 3.68 14.32 -8.83
C ASP A 132 3.20 15.43 -7.89
N VAL A 133 2.63 15.05 -6.74
CA VAL A 133 2.20 16.01 -5.71
C VAL A 133 3.40 16.81 -5.20
N ALA A 134 4.53 16.16 -4.95
CA ALA A 134 5.73 16.83 -4.48
C ALA A 134 6.33 17.80 -5.53
N GLN A 135 6.28 17.43 -6.80
CA GLN A 135 6.70 18.28 -7.91
C GLN A 135 5.80 19.51 -8.03
N VAL A 136 4.49 19.35 -7.93
CA VAL A 136 3.54 20.48 -8.01
C VAL A 136 3.66 21.40 -6.80
N SER A 137 3.79 20.84 -5.59
CA SER A 137 3.83 21.64 -4.36
C SER A 137 5.20 22.28 -4.08
N TRP A 138 6.30 21.62 -4.47
CA TRP A 138 7.66 22.03 -4.08
C TRP A 138 8.68 22.06 -5.23
N GLY A 139 8.29 21.76 -6.47
CA GLY A 139 9.22 21.76 -7.61
C GLY A 139 10.27 20.65 -7.57
N VAL A 140 10.07 19.60 -6.76
CA VAL A 140 10.98 18.46 -6.66
C VAL A 140 10.95 17.67 -7.97
N LYS A 141 12.12 17.35 -8.53
CA LYS A 141 12.21 16.52 -9.75
C LYS A 141 11.84 15.07 -9.43
N PRO A 142 11.09 14.38 -10.30
CA PRO A 142 10.77 12.96 -10.15
C PRO A 142 12.03 12.10 -10.00
N SER A 143 11.89 10.96 -9.33
CA SER A 143 12.98 10.01 -9.20
C SER A 143 13.24 9.26 -10.52
N ARG A 144 14.48 8.83 -10.76
CA ARG A 144 14.82 8.00 -11.94
C ARG A 144 13.99 6.72 -12.05
N THR A 145 13.48 6.22 -10.92
CA THR A 145 12.64 5.03 -10.87
C THR A 145 11.24 5.29 -11.42
N SER A 146 10.68 6.49 -11.15
CA SER A 146 9.36 6.87 -11.65
C SER A 146 9.40 7.23 -13.14
N GLU A 147 10.43 7.92 -13.62
CA GLU A 147 10.64 8.22 -15.06
C GLU A 147 10.59 6.95 -15.91
N ARG A 148 11.29 5.89 -15.49
CA ARG A 148 11.28 4.60 -16.19
C ARG A 148 9.90 3.94 -16.22
N SER A 149 9.07 4.16 -15.19
CA SER A 149 7.71 3.62 -15.12
C SER A 149 6.69 4.42 -15.95
N THR A 150 7.02 5.66 -16.32
CA THR A 150 6.23 6.52 -17.21
C THR A 150 6.56 6.23 -18.67
N ASN A 151 7.84 6.17 -19.06
CA ASN A 151 8.22 5.78 -20.42
C ASN A 151 7.70 4.39 -20.81
N LYS A 152 7.72 3.43 -19.87
CA LYS A 152 7.15 2.10 -20.15
C LYS A 152 5.64 2.16 -20.47
N ARG A 153 4.90 3.12 -19.92
CA ARG A 153 3.47 3.31 -20.24
C ARG A 153 3.28 3.88 -21.64
N GLU A 154 4.11 4.83 -22.05
CA GLU A 154 4.05 5.43 -23.40
C GLU A 154 4.35 4.37 -24.48
N ASP A 155 5.35 3.52 -24.26
CA ASP A 155 5.65 2.39 -25.16
C ASP A 155 4.48 1.37 -25.24
N ASP A 156 3.83 1.06 -24.10
CA ASP A 156 2.70 0.12 -24.03
C ASP A 156 1.42 0.69 -24.70
N ASP A 157 1.21 2.00 -24.69
CA ASP A 157 0.08 2.68 -25.36
C ASP A 157 0.34 2.89 -26.88
N GLU A 158 1.58 3.16 -27.30
CA GLU A 158 1.93 3.24 -28.73
C GLU A 158 1.85 1.90 -29.44
N THR A 159 2.19 0.79 -28.75
CA THR A 159 2.11 -0.56 -29.30
C THR A 159 0.69 -1.12 -29.37
N GLN A 160 -0.29 -0.56 -28.64
CA GLN A 160 -1.71 -0.93 -28.76
C GLN A 160 -2.47 -0.11 -29.81
N ASN A 161 -1.94 1.04 -30.22
CA ASN A 161 -2.51 1.89 -31.27
C ASN A 161 -1.86 1.69 -32.65
N SER A 162 -1.01 0.68 -32.80
CA SER A 162 -0.36 0.25 -34.05
C SER A 162 -0.88 -1.11 -34.52
#